data_AF-A0BNU3-F1
#
_entry.id   AF-A0BNU3-F1
#
_cell.length_a   1.000
_cell.length_b   1.000
_cell.length_c   1.000
_cell.angle_alpha   90.00
_cell.angle_beta   90.00
_cell.angle_gamma   90.00
#
_symmetry.space_group_name_H-M   'P 1'
#
loop_
_entity.id
_entity.type
_entity.pdbx_description
1 polymer ?
#
loop_
_entity_poly.entity_id
_entity_poly.type
_entity_poly.pdbx_seq_one_letter_code
_entity_poly.pdbx_strand_id
1 'polypeptide(L)'
;MILFIFYFISANASITYDQGYYNGFSLPISSTFICKDNFQQTATVTFNQPFNNIPQVFLGLEFLDFDKGIEYKLSITTITTTHFEVLIECITSIQVFSVEFSWYAIDDKRIQVINNFNMVPPGVNVFNHINPNINFGIVSITSLGIDGDIDFQLAVSSVNQSTVSVSITQVAGNINNLKQIGYQVILGIPEAFLGSKNNPLTTAFNSGTLTQQSNRWLFLSFTGFKMSSALKQKVTRNPSPLSYFVTSIDVGFVSCNHQISWLAYQFTTFYKPFECQSVRLSQSNDDQASTKPSIQIYISELNLTLDQPQNKLIFPQITQLNLQVYVKCQVQKKILSQFLRCYECNTNKQHKLWNYCNQQIDVVTYFLKYQTTQQVFKELSINITSDSITIIQVLYNQAEIQQVILEILIQDM
;
A
#
# COMPACT_ATOMS: atom_id res chain seq x y z
N MET A 1 45.06 25.47 24.30
CA MET A 1 44.30 24.24 23.97
C MET A 1 42.83 24.65 23.88
N ILE A 2 42.33 24.88 22.67
CA ILE A 2 40.97 25.37 22.43
C ILE A 2 40.08 24.14 22.28
N LEU A 3 39.18 23.93 23.24
CA LEU A 3 38.21 22.85 23.25
C LEU A 3 37.05 23.24 22.33
N PHE A 4 37.01 22.67 21.12
CA PHE A 4 35.83 22.74 20.25
C PHE A 4 34.76 21.79 20.80
N ILE A 5 33.75 22.34 21.46
CA ILE A 5 32.51 21.63 21.76
C ILE A 5 31.70 21.62 20.47
N PHE A 6 31.76 20.50 19.75
CA PHE A 6 30.82 20.24 18.66
C PHE A 6 29.44 19.99 19.27
N TYR A 7 28.54 20.97 19.14
CA TYR A 7 27.11 20.71 19.25
C TYR A 7 26.74 19.79 18.09
N PHE A 8 26.56 18.50 18.37
CA PHE A 8 25.80 17.63 17.48
C PHE A 8 24.38 18.21 17.42
N ILE A 9 24.05 18.85 16.31
CA ILE A 9 22.66 19.11 15.95
C ILE A 9 22.03 17.72 15.87
N SER A 10 21.18 17.38 16.83
CA SER A 10 20.34 16.20 16.75
C SER A 10 19.47 16.38 15.52
N ALA A 11 19.84 15.74 14.41
CA ALA A 11 18.91 15.53 13.32
C ALA A 11 17.70 14.85 13.95
N ASN A 12 16.54 15.54 13.96
CA ASN A 12 15.31 14.98 14.50
C ASN A 12 15.12 13.60 13.87
N ALA A 13 15.12 12.56 14.68
CA ALA A 13 14.98 11.20 14.20
C ALA A 13 13.54 11.02 13.71
N SER A 14 13.36 11.00 12.38
CA SER A 14 12.04 10.73 11.79
C SER A 14 11.62 9.30 12.06
N ILE A 15 10.35 9.10 12.36
CA ILE A 15 9.77 7.77 12.59
C ILE A 15 9.24 7.18 11.28
N THR A 16 9.13 5.86 11.22
CA THR A 16 8.52 5.11 10.10
C THR A 16 7.11 4.64 10.44
N TYR A 17 6.77 4.57 11.73
CA TYR A 17 5.50 4.07 12.20
C TYR A 17 5.12 4.73 13.53
N ASP A 18 3.82 4.93 13.74
CA ASP A 18 3.27 5.43 14.99
C ASP A 18 1.87 4.86 15.23
N GLN A 19 1.45 4.82 16.50
CA GLN A 19 0.11 4.39 16.87
C GLN A 19 -0.38 5.12 18.13
N GLY A 20 -1.69 5.15 18.32
CA GLY A 20 -2.27 5.67 19.54
C GLY A 20 -3.77 5.41 19.64
N TYR A 21 -4.40 6.10 20.58
CA TYR A 21 -5.82 5.97 20.90
C TYR A 21 -6.46 7.35 20.98
N TYR A 22 -7.68 7.47 20.47
CA TYR A 22 -8.48 8.69 20.56
C TYR A 22 -9.89 8.38 21.07
N ASN A 23 -10.31 9.14 22.08
CA ASN A 23 -11.61 9.03 22.73
C ASN A 23 -12.33 10.38 22.90
N GLY A 24 -11.90 11.42 22.19
CA GLY A 24 -12.51 12.74 22.31
C GLY A 24 -13.92 12.87 21.69
N PHE A 25 -14.33 11.89 20.86
CA PHE A 25 -15.70 11.76 20.35
C PHE A 25 -16.54 10.87 21.27
N SER A 26 -16.64 11.26 22.54
CA SER A 26 -17.29 10.46 23.58
C SER A 26 -17.97 11.40 24.57
N LEU A 27 -19.30 11.34 24.70
CA LEU A 27 -20.07 12.21 25.59
C LEU A 27 -19.61 12.10 27.06
N PRO A 28 -19.29 10.90 27.60
CA PRO A 28 -18.72 10.78 28.95
C PRO A 28 -17.37 11.48 29.15
N ILE A 29 -16.62 11.70 28.06
CA ILE A 29 -15.28 12.32 28.10
C ILE A 29 -15.37 13.82 27.79
N SER A 30 -16.25 14.21 26.87
CA SER A 30 -16.44 15.59 26.42
C SER A 30 -17.92 15.93 26.40
N SER A 31 -18.33 16.83 27.30
CA SER A 31 -19.70 17.33 27.36
C SER A 31 -20.12 18.14 26.12
N THR A 32 -19.17 18.55 25.27
CA THR A 32 -19.45 19.27 24.02
C THR A 32 -19.73 18.32 22.85
N PHE A 33 -19.49 17.02 23.02
CA PHE A 33 -19.77 16.03 21.98
C PHE A 33 -21.27 15.65 22.00
N ILE A 34 -22.08 16.43 21.28
CA ILE A 34 -23.52 16.22 21.14
C ILE A 34 -23.79 15.79 19.68
N CYS A 35 -23.43 14.55 19.35
CA CYS A 35 -23.42 14.06 17.98
C CYS A 35 -24.82 13.67 17.47
N LYS A 36 -25.58 14.67 17.01
CA LYS A 36 -26.90 14.58 16.34
C LYS A 36 -27.20 15.88 15.60
N ASP A 37 -28.28 15.91 14.82
CA ASP A 37 -28.82 17.14 14.20
C ASP A 37 -27.79 17.90 13.34
N ASN A 38 -27.05 17.19 12.48
CA ASN A 38 -25.95 17.71 11.65
C ASN A 38 -24.74 18.22 12.44
N PHE A 39 -24.51 17.69 13.64
CA PHE A 39 -23.32 17.97 14.41
C PHE A 39 -22.05 17.57 13.65
N GLN A 40 -21.02 18.41 13.78
CA GLN A 40 -19.69 18.14 13.24
C GLN A 40 -18.62 18.51 14.27
N GLN A 41 -17.56 17.70 14.34
CA GLN A 41 -16.39 18.00 15.15
C GLN A 41 -15.13 17.45 14.49
N THR A 42 -14.07 18.26 14.46
CA THR A 42 -12.75 17.84 13.99
C THR A 42 -11.84 17.56 15.17
N ALA A 43 -11.11 16.46 15.09
CA ALA A 43 -10.02 16.11 15.99
C ALA A 43 -8.69 16.16 15.25
N THR A 44 -7.71 16.88 15.80
CA THR A 44 -6.33 16.85 15.32
C THR A 44 -5.53 15.86 16.17
N VAL A 45 -4.94 14.85 15.54
CA VAL A 45 -4.07 13.86 16.20
C VAL A 45 -2.64 14.10 15.75
N THR A 46 -1.77 14.44 16.70
CA THR A 46 -0.35 14.72 16.44
C THR A 46 0.47 13.46 16.64
N PHE A 47 1.41 13.20 15.72
CA PHE A 47 2.34 12.08 15.84
C PHE A 47 3.40 12.34 16.90
N ASN A 48 3.95 11.28 17.49
CA ASN A 48 4.99 11.35 18.51
C ASN A 48 6.27 12.03 17.99
N GLN A 49 6.55 11.90 16.69
CA GLN A 49 7.64 12.54 15.93
C GLN A 49 7.19 12.75 14.47
N PRO A 50 7.80 13.69 13.72
CA PRO A 50 7.51 13.82 12.31
C PRO A 50 7.95 12.58 11.50
N PHE A 51 7.18 12.24 10.47
CA PHE A 51 7.55 11.28 9.43
C PHE A 51 8.41 11.93 8.35
N ASN A 52 9.16 11.11 7.59
CA ASN A 52 9.91 11.58 6.42
C ASN A 52 8.99 11.87 5.23
N ASN A 53 7.97 11.03 5.02
CA ASN A 53 6.93 11.25 4.02
C ASN A 53 5.55 11.28 4.69
N ILE A 54 4.51 11.64 3.94
CA ILE A 54 3.13 11.57 4.43
C ILE A 54 2.78 10.08 4.64
N PRO A 55 2.47 9.65 5.88
CA PRO A 55 2.17 8.25 6.16
C PRO A 55 0.79 7.85 5.65
N GLN A 56 0.55 6.55 5.50
CA GLN A 56 -0.79 5.97 5.42
C GLN A 56 -1.39 5.93 6.83
N VAL A 57 -2.63 6.40 6.99
CA VAL A 57 -3.34 6.40 8.28
C VAL A 57 -4.63 5.59 8.18
N PHE A 58 -4.87 4.73 9.17
CA PHE A 58 -6.12 3.98 9.31
C PHE A 58 -6.54 3.83 10.77
N LEU A 59 -7.82 3.57 10.98
CA LEU A 59 -8.50 3.55 12.26
C LEU A 59 -9.02 2.14 12.57
N GLY A 60 -8.94 1.75 13.84
CA GLY A 60 -9.63 0.57 14.37
C GLY A 60 -10.65 1.03 15.41
N LEU A 61 -11.94 0.79 15.16
CA LEU A 61 -12.99 1.14 16.10
C LEU A 61 -12.89 0.26 17.35
N GLU A 62 -12.79 0.88 18.53
CA GLU A 62 -12.63 0.19 19.82
C GLU A 62 -13.87 0.39 20.71
N PHE A 63 -14.61 1.49 20.53
CA PHE A 63 -15.86 1.73 21.25
C PHE A 63 -16.89 2.39 20.35
N LEU A 64 -18.10 1.84 20.34
CA LEU A 64 -19.27 2.39 19.65
C LEU A 64 -20.45 2.36 20.61
N ASP A 65 -21.13 3.49 20.77
CA ASP A 65 -22.33 3.62 21.61
C ASP A 65 -23.35 4.50 20.89
N PHE A 66 -24.44 3.90 20.42
CA PHE A 66 -25.51 4.61 19.73
C PHE A 66 -26.86 3.88 19.79
N ASP A 67 -27.93 4.65 19.62
CA ASP A 67 -29.30 4.14 19.47
C ASP A 67 -29.61 3.71 18.03
N LYS A 68 -30.68 2.93 17.84
CA LYS A 68 -31.15 2.53 16.51
C LYS A 68 -31.63 3.74 15.69
N GLY A 69 -31.30 3.79 14.41
CA GLY A 69 -31.71 4.90 13.53
C GLY A 69 -30.66 5.99 13.33
N ILE A 70 -29.36 5.66 13.47
CA ILE A 70 -28.27 6.64 13.35
C ILE A 70 -27.73 6.78 11.95
N GLU A 71 -27.12 7.93 11.69
CA GLU A 71 -26.20 8.14 10.57
C GLU A 71 -25.01 8.97 11.05
N TYR A 72 -23.83 8.36 11.10
CA TYR A 72 -22.58 9.04 11.41
C TYR A 72 -21.49 8.72 10.40
N LYS A 73 -20.59 9.67 10.22
CA LYS A 73 -19.45 9.62 9.31
C LYS A 73 -18.17 9.93 10.05
N LEU A 74 -17.17 9.06 9.92
CA LEU A 74 -15.79 9.37 10.25
C LEU A 74 -14.99 9.48 8.96
N SER A 75 -14.34 10.63 8.77
CA SER A 75 -13.49 10.90 7.61
C SER A 75 -12.13 11.42 8.05
N ILE A 76 -11.06 10.84 7.50
CA ILE A 76 -9.72 11.44 7.59
C ILE A 76 -9.64 12.52 6.52
N THR A 77 -9.59 13.79 6.93
CA THR A 77 -9.66 14.95 6.01
C THR A 77 -8.28 15.43 5.58
N THR A 78 -7.31 15.38 6.50
CA THR A 78 -5.95 15.87 6.30
C THR A 78 -4.97 14.84 6.84
N ILE A 79 -3.90 14.56 6.09
CA ILE A 79 -2.72 13.83 6.60
C ILE A 79 -1.48 14.62 6.20
N THR A 80 -0.65 14.96 7.18
CA THR A 80 0.66 15.59 6.98
C THR A 80 1.75 14.69 7.55
N THR A 81 3.00 15.15 7.53
CA THR A 81 4.11 14.44 8.19
C THR A 81 4.10 14.58 9.72
N THR A 82 3.28 15.46 10.30
CA THR A 82 3.29 15.75 11.75
C THR A 82 1.99 15.41 12.47
N HIS A 83 0.88 15.36 11.73
CA HIS A 83 -0.45 15.10 12.28
C HIS A 83 -1.40 14.62 11.19
N PHE A 84 -2.57 14.14 11.63
CA PHE A 84 -3.74 13.95 10.77
C PHE A 84 -4.99 14.51 11.47
N GLU A 85 -6.03 14.74 10.68
CA GLU A 85 -7.32 15.23 11.16
C GLU A 85 -8.43 14.22 10.87
N VAL A 86 -9.29 14.00 11.86
CA VAL A 86 -10.50 13.18 11.74
C VAL A 86 -11.71 14.07 11.97
N LEU A 87 -12.60 14.09 10.99
CA LEU A 87 -13.91 14.72 11.09
C LEU A 87 -14.94 13.65 11.47
N ILE A 88 -15.72 13.91 12.51
CA ILE A 88 -16.99 13.20 12.75
C ILE A 88 -18.17 14.07 12.35
N GLU A 89 -19.13 13.49 11.65
CA GLU A 89 -20.41 14.12 11.30
C GLU A 89 -21.56 13.22 11.76
N CYS A 90 -22.59 13.77 12.40
CA CYS A 90 -23.79 13.06 12.81
C CYS A 90 -25.02 13.73 12.22
N ILE A 91 -25.74 13.03 11.35
CA ILE A 91 -26.72 13.64 10.45
C ILE A 91 -28.15 13.51 10.99
N THR A 92 -28.47 12.39 11.64
CA THR A 92 -29.82 12.16 12.17
C THR A 92 -30.04 12.88 13.50
N SER A 93 -31.31 13.01 13.90
CA SER A 93 -31.70 13.50 15.22
C SER A 93 -31.44 12.49 16.34
N ILE A 94 -31.08 11.26 15.99
CA ILE A 94 -30.71 10.21 16.95
C ILE A 94 -29.25 10.40 17.35
N GLN A 95 -28.99 10.35 18.64
CA GLN A 95 -27.67 10.65 19.19
C GLN A 95 -26.71 9.47 19.06
N VAL A 96 -25.50 9.77 18.61
CA VAL A 96 -24.33 8.91 18.82
C VAL A 96 -23.65 9.36 20.11
N PHE A 97 -23.56 8.45 21.08
CA PHE A 97 -23.02 8.74 22.40
C PHE A 97 -21.49 8.66 22.42
N SER A 98 -20.90 7.71 21.70
CA SER A 98 -19.45 7.54 21.65
C SER A 98 -18.95 6.82 20.41
N VAL A 99 -17.83 7.31 19.88
CA VAL A 99 -17.03 6.67 18.82
C VAL A 99 -15.56 6.81 19.22
N GLU A 100 -14.95 5.74 19.74
CA GLU A 100 -13.53 5.73 20.14
C GLU A 100 -12.75 4.77 19.25
N PHE A 101 -11.51 5.13 18.94
CA PHE A 101 -10.70 4.38 17.98
C PHE A 101 -9.22 4.38 18.34
N SER A 102 -8.58 3.25 18.05
CA SER A 102 -7.13 3.19 17.86
C SER A 102 -6.79 3.75 16.48
N TRP A 103 -5.64 4.41 16.36
CA TRP A 103 -5.12 4.89 15.08
C TRP A 103 -3.71 4.37 14.86
N TYR A 104 -3.36 4.23 13.58
CA TYR A 104 -2.09 3.70 13.13
C TYR A 104 -1.60 4.52 11.93
N ALA A 105 -0.33 4.88 11.93
CA ALA A 105 0.32 5.64 10.86
C ALA A 105 1.58 4.91 10.38
N ILE A 106 1.71 4.69 9.08
CA ILE A 106 2.81 3.92 8.47
C ILE A 106 3.35 4.64 7.23
N ASP A 107 4.63 5.02 7.26
CA ASP A 107 5.37 5.55 6.11
C ASP A 107 6.08 4.40 5.37
N ASP A 108 5.28 3.61 4.65
CA ASP A 108 5.76 2.46 3.88
C ASP A 108 4.84 2.17 2.67
N LYS A 109 5.38 2.25 1.45
CA LYS A 109 4.63 1.99 0.19
C LYS A 109 4.24 0.52 -0.02
N ARG A 110 4.68 -0.41 0.84
CA ARG A 110 4.23 -1.81 0.85
C ARG A 110 2.91 -1.99 1.59
N ILE A 111 2.40 -0.94 2.25
CA ILE A 111 1.03 -0.84 2.74
C ILE A 111 0.32 0.28 1.98
N GLN A 112 -0.96 0.09 1.70
CA GLN A 112 -1.81 1.14 1.15
C GLN A 112 -3.15 1.13 1.90
N VAL A 113 -3.62 2.31 2.27
CA VAL A 113 -4.96 2.47 2.84
C VAL A 113 -5.87 3.12 1.81
N ILE A 114 -7.00 2.48 1.52
CA ILE A 114 -8.03 3.02 0.65
C ILE A 114 -9.24 3.34 1.52
N ASN A 115 -9.59 4.61 1.58
CA ASN A 115 -10.73 5.10 2.35
C ASN A 115 -11.95 5.24 1.46
N ASN A 116 -13.06 4.62 1.84
CA ASN A 116 -14.37 4.86 1.26
C ASN A 116 -15.32 5.25 2.40
N PHE A 117 -15.28 6.52 2.79
CA PHE A 117 -15.97 7.00 3.99
C PHE A 117 -17.50 7.10 3.84
N ASN A 118 -18.03 7.07 2.60
CA ASN A 118 -19.45 7.26 2.37
C ASN A 118 -19.93 6.54 1.10
N MET A 119 -20.38 5.29 1.27
CA MET A 119 -21.01 4.51 0.20
C MET A 119 -22.53 4.51 0.35
N VAL A 120 -23.22 5.03 -0.68
CA VAL A 120 -24.68 5.08 -0.79
C VAL A 120 -25.08 4.84 -2.26
N PRO A 121 -25.89 3.81 -2.58
CA PRO A 121 -26.31 2.70 -1.71
C PRO A 121 -25.15 1.72 -1.45
N PRO A 122 -25.22 0.90 -0.39
CA PRO A 122 -24.21 -0.12 -0.14
C PRO A 122 -24.18 -1.21 -1.22
N GLY A 123 -22.99 -1.53 -1.73
CA GLY A 123 -22.80 -2.58 -2.73
C GLY A 123 -21.36 -3.09 -2.82
N VAL A 124 -21.07 -3.77 -3.92
CA VAL A 124 -19.71 -4.20 -4.27
C VAL A 124 -18.95 -3.02 -4.86
N ASN A 125 -17.73 -2.78 -4.39
CA ASN A 125 -16.85 -1.78 -4.96
C ASN A 125 -15.52 -2.40 -5.38
N VAL A 126 -14.92 -1.81 -6.42
CA VAL A 126 -13.59 -2.14 -6.90
C VAL A 126 -12.74 -0.87 -6.83
N PHE A 127 -11.60 -0.96 -6.17
CA PHE A 127 -10.65 0.13 -6.03
C PHE A 127 -9.34 -0.22 -6.72
N ASN A 128 -8.69 0.79 -7.28
CA ASN A 128 -7.34 0.64 -7.82
C ASN A 128 -6.31 0.79 -6.69
N HIS A 129 -5.22 0.04 -6.78
CA HIS A 129 -4.04 0.18 -5.94
C HIS A 129 -2.78 0.20 -6.82
N ILE A 130 -1.69 0.78 -6.31
CA ILE A 130 -0.52 1.12 -7.14
C ILE A 130 0.62 0.09 -7.05
N ASN A 131 0.66 -0.70 -5.98
CA ASN A 131 1.77 -1.62 -5.74
C ASN A 131 1.37 -3.03 -6.18
N PRO A 132 1.90 -3.55 -7.30
CA PRO A 132 1.49 -4.85 -7.83
C PRO A 132 1.89 -6.03 -6.94
N ASN A 133 2.75 -5.82 -5.94
CA ASN A 133 3.11 -6.83 -4.95
C ASN A 133 2.12 -6.93 -3.78
N ILE A 134 1.13 -6.03 -3.71
CA ILE A 134 -0.02 -6.16 -2.80
C ILE A 134 -0.87 -7.34 -3.26
N ASN A 135 -1.12 -8.28 -2.34
CA ASN A 135 -1.97 -9.43 -2.61
C ASN A 135 -2.85 -9.83 -1.43
N PHE A 136 -2.82 -9.05 -0.35
CA PHE A 136 -3.65 -9.27 0.82
C PHE A 136 -4.29 -7.95 1.24
N GLY A 137 -5.49 -8.05 1.81
CA GLY A 137 -6.22 -6.90 2.33
C GLY A 137 -7.16 -7.29 3.44
N ILE A 138 -7.37 -6.35 4.36
CA ILE A 138 -8.41 -6.41 5.38
C ILE A 138 -9.28 -5.16 5.26
N VAL A 139 -10.50 -5.23 5.77
CA VAL A 139 -11.46 -4.12 5.74
C VAL A 139 -11.92 -3.79 7.14
N SER A 140 -12.12 -2.51 7.45
CA SER A 140 -12.67 -2.06 8.73
C SER A 140 -13.72 -1.00 8.49
N ILE A 141 -14.88 -1.15 9.12
CA ILE A 141 -15.95 -0.16 9.12
C ILE A 141 -15.49 1.07 9.91
N THR A 142 -15.83 2.25 9.42
CA THR A 142 -15.58 3.55 10.07
C THR A 142 -16.82 4.42 10.16
N SER A 143 -17.83 4.20 9.32
CA SER A 143 -19.06 5.01 9.28
C SER A 143 -20.27 4.13 9.00
N LEU A 144 -21.43 4.52 9.52
CA LEU A 144 -22.67 3.76 9.40
C LEU A 144 -23.89 4.68 9.31
N GLY A 145 -24.81 4.34 8.43
CA GLY A 145 -26.17 4.89 8.37
C GLY A 145 -27.19 3.76 8.35
N ILE A 146 -28.05 3.70 9.35
CA ILE A 146 -29.03 2.63 9.54
C ILE A 146 -30.39 3.15 10.00
N ASP A 147 -31.47 2.53 9.54
CA ASP A 147 -32.86 2.88 9.90
C ASP A 147 -33.58 1.84 10.76
N GLY A 148 -32.99 0.65 10.89
CA GLY A 148 -33.76 -0.53 11.28
C GLY A 148 -32.90 -1.71 11.69
N ASP A 149 -33.54 -2.88 11.74
CA ASP A 149 -32.85 -4.15 11.97
C ASP A 149 -31.91 -4.44 10.80
N ILE A 150 -30.72 -4.91 11.09
CA ILE A 150 -29.70 -5.13 10.07
C ILE A 150 -28.93 -6.42 10.33
N ASP A 151 -28.48 -7.04 9.26
CA ASP A 151 -27.61 -8.22 9.28
C ASP A 151 -26.74 -8.18 8.02
N PHE A 152 -25.44 -7.88 8.20
CA PHE A 152 -24.49 -7.79 7.10
C PHE A 152 -23.07 -8.08 7.54
N GLN A 153 -22.24 -8.41 6.55
CA GLN A 153 -20.79 -8.54 6.71
C GLN A 153 -20.07 -7.92 5.51
N LEU A 154 -19.05 -7.13 5.80
CA LEU A 154 -18.12 -6.53 4.85
C LEU A 154 -16.87 -7.40 4.76
N ALA A 155 -16.38 -7.67 3.55
CA ALA A 155 -15.17 -8.45 3.35
C ALA A 155 -14.41 -8.00 2.09
N VAL A 156 -13.09 -8.17 2.11
CA VAL A 156 -12.29 -8.16 0.89
C VAL A 156 -12.57 -9.46 0.13
N SER A 157 -13.15 -9.36 -1.06
CA SER A 157 -13.54 -10.51 -1.87
C SER A 157 -12.47 -10.96 -2.87
N SER A 158 -11.64 -10.02 -3.34
CA SER A 158 -10.50 -10.33 -4.19
C SER A 158 -9.44 -9.23 -4.13
N VAL A 159 -8.17 -9.62 -4.28
CA VAL A 159 -7.03 -8.72 -4.50
C VAL A 159 -6.25 -9.27 -5.69
N ASN A 160 -5.97 -8.41 -6.68
CA ASN A 160 -5.11 -8.73 -7.81
C ASN A 160 -4.00 -7.67 -7.93
N GLN A 161 -3.23 -7.67 -9.02
CA GLN A 161 -2.06 -6.80 -9.20
C GLN A 161 -2.35 -5.30 -9.29
N SER A 162 -3.60 -4.88 -9.49
CA SER A 162 -3.93 -3.46 -9.64
C SER A 162 -5.25 -3.06 -8.98
N THR A 163 -6.06 -4.02 -8.57
CA THR A 163 -7.36 -3.74 -7.95
C THR A 163 -7.63 -4.62 -6.72
N VAL A 164 -8.46 -4.08 -5.84
CA VAL A 164 -9.10 -4.80 -4.74
C VAL A 164 -10.62 -4.68 -4.87
N SER A 165 -11.32 -5.78 -4.65
CA SER A 165 -12.78 -5.79 -4.57
C SER A 165 -13.22 -5.97 -3.12
N VAL A 166 -14.21 -5.18 -2.72
CA VAL A 166 -14.86 -5.28 -1.41
C VAL A 166 -16.33 -5.63 -1.65
N SER A 167 -16.81 -6.65 -0.95
CA SER A 167 -18.19 -7.11 -1.03
C SER A 167 -18.89 -6.98 0.30
N ILE A 168 -20.20 -6.77 0.24
CA ILE A 168 -21.10 -6.86 1.38
C ILE A 168 -21.96 -8.11 1.21
N THR A 169 -21.86 -9.03 2.14
CA THR A 169 -22.78 -10.16 2.24
C THR A 169 -24.12 -9.64 2.74
N GLN A 170 -25.15 -9.78 1.91
CA GLN A 170 -26.50 -9.30 2.19
C GLN A 170 -27.36 -10.43 2.74
N VAL A 171 -27.97 -10.23 3.90
CA VAL A 171 -29.03 -11.11 4.40
C VAL A 171 -30.39 -10.56 3.96
N ALA A 172 -31.18 -11.41 3.31
CA ALA A 172 -32.46 -11.01 2.70
C ALA A 172 -33.39 -10.33 3.71
N GLY A 173 -34.00 -9.21 3.31
CA GLY A 173 -34.94 -8.42 4.12
C GLY A 173 -34.30 -7.38 5.05
N ASN A 174 -33.03 -7.56 5.46
CA ASN A 174 -32.39 -6.72 6.47
C ASN A 174 -31.39 -5.69 5.90
N ILE A 175 -30.89 -5.90 4.68
CA ILE A 175 -29.94 -4.96 4.06
C ILE A 175 -30.57 -3.61 3.66
N ASN A 176 -31.89 -3.57 3.45
CA ASN A 176 -32.60 -2.33 3.07
C ASN A 176 -32.52 -1.25 4.16
N ASN A 177 -32.24 -1.65 5.40
CA ASN A 177 -32.05 -0.73 6.51
C ASN A 177 -30.62 -0.18 6.58
N LEU A 178 -29.67 -0.67 5.77
CA LEU A 178 -28.34 -0.08 5.61
C LEU A 178 -28.42 1.04 4.56
N LYS A 179 -28.55 2.28 5.01
CA LYS A 179 -28.55 3.45 4.15
C LYS A 179 -27.17 3.80 3.63
N GLN A 180 -26.19 3.69 4.52
CA GLN A 180 -24.82 4.10 4.28
C GLN A 180 -23.85 3.20 5.01
N ILE A 181 -22.69 2.97 4.40
CA ILE A 181 -21.52 2.43 5.07
C ILE A 181 -20.26 3.18 4.65
N GLY A 182 -19.39 3.45 5.61
CA GLY A 182 -18.02 3.89 5.34
C GLY A 182 -17.02 2.90 5.91
N TYR A 183 -15.93 2.68 5.19
CA TYR A 183 -14.90 1.72 5.56
C TYR A 183 -13.54 2.08 5.00
N GLN A 184 -12.52 1.43 5.55
CA GLN A 184 -11.13 1.49 5.08
C GLN A 184 -10.69 0.10 4.66
N VAL A 185 -10.00 0.02 3.53
CA VAL A 185 -9.31 -1.19 3.08
C VAL A 185 -7.82 -1.00 3.36
N ILE A 186 -7.27 -1.84 4.21
CA ILE A 186 -5.84 -1.86 4.53
C ILE A 186 -5.22 -2.97 3.68
N LEU A 187 -4.46 -2.57 2.68
CA LEU A 187 -3.78 -3.43 1.72
C LEU A 187 -2.31 -3.56 2.06
N GLY A 188 -1.71 -4.69 1.68
CA GLY A 188 -0.27 -4.86 1.81
C GLY A 188 0.26 -6.13 1.17
N ILE A 189 1.59 -6.22 1.20
CA ILE A 189 2.34 -7.40 0.76
C ILE A 189 2.13 -8.58 1.75
N PRO A 190 2.47 -9.84 1.39
CA PRO A 190 2.28 -10.99 2.28
C PRO A 190 2.88 -10.84 3.67
N GLU A 191 4.04 -10.20 3.80
CA GLU A 191 4.68 -9.96 5.09
C GLU A 191 3.89 -9.01 5.98
N ALA A 192 3.10 -8.10 5.41
CA ALA A 192 2.37 -7.07 6.16
C ALA A 192 1.39 -7.67 7.18
N PHE A 193 0.85 -8.86 6.91
CA PHE A 193 -0.20 -9.45 7.74
C PHE A 193 0.19 -10.84 8.24
N LEU A 194 -0.15 -11.14 9.50
CA LEU A 194 -0.05 -12.49 10.05
C LEU A 194 -1.33 -12.85 10.79
N GLY A 195 -1.82 -14.08 10.59
CA GLY A 195 -2.85 -14.68 11.43
C GLY A 195 -4.23 -14.02 11.34
N SER A 196 -4.72 -13.73 10.13
CA SER A 196 -6.10 -13.31 9.94
C SER A 196 -7.07 -14.45 10.26
N LYS A 197 -7.82 -14.33 11.36
CA LYS A 197 -8.94 -15.22 11.68
C LYS A 197 -10.21 -14.40 11.76
N ASN A 198 -11.20 -14.80 10.95
CA ASN A 198 -12.57 -14.33 11.13
C ASN A 198 -13.12 -15.00 12.38
N ASN A 199 -13.51 -14.19 13.36
CA ASN A 199 -14.23 -14.71 14.50
C ASN A 199 -15.73 -14.66 14.19
N PRO A 200 -16.47 -15.72 14.49
CA PRO A 200 -17.91 -15.76 14.23
C PRO A 200 -18.64 -14.71 15.07
N LEU A 201 -19.83 -14.32 14.58
CA LEU A 201 -20.80 -13.48 15.25
C LEU A 201 -21.02 -13.95 16.70
N THR A 202 -20.57 -13.15 17.66
CA THR A 202 -20.82 -13.41 19.09
C THR A 202 -21.29 -12.11 19.76
N THR A 203 -22.16 -12.24 20.75
CA THR A 203 -22.62 -11.14 21.62
C THR A 203 -21.49 -10.66 22.53
N ALA A 204 -20.68 -11.60 23.03
CA ALA A 204 -19.42 -11.38 23.71
C ALA A 204 -18.35 -12.33 23.15
N PHE A 205 -17.19 -11.78 22.82
CA PHE A 205 -16.03 -12.50 22.30
C PHE A 205 -14.85 -12.37 23.25
N ASN A 206 -14.14 -13.47 23.49
CA ASN A 206 -12.85 -13.50 24.18
C ASN A 206 -11.83 -14.16 23.27
N SER A 207 -10.71 -13.49 23.01
CA SER A 207 -9.63 -14.03 22.20
C SER A 207 -8.87 -15.19 22.85
N GLY A 208 -9.03 -15.38 24.15
CA GLY A 208 -8.06 -16.09 24.98
C GLY A 208 -6.74 -15.35 25.04
N THR A 209 -5.69 -16.05 25.47
CA THR A 209 -4.31 -15.50 25.46
C THR A 209 -3.75 -15.53 24.04
N LEU A 210 -3.27 -14.38 23.59
CA LEU A 210 -2.58 -14.19 22.32
C LEU A 210 -1.08 -14.05 22.57
N THR A 211 -0.28 -14.64 21.69
CA THR A 211 1.17 -14.43 21.70
C THR A 211 1.49 -13.14 20.94
N GLN A 212 2.08 -12.16 21.64
CA GLN A 212 2.59 -10.94 20.99
C GLN A 212 3.55 -11.30 19.86
N GLN A 213 3.33 -10.71 18.70
CA GLN A 213 4.23 -10.87 17.56
C GLN A 213 5.26 -9.73 17.57
N SER A 214 6.53 -10.09 17.40
CA SER A 214 7.60 -9.08 17.28
C SER A 214 7.33 -8.18 16.07
N ASN A 215 7.59 -6.87 16.21
CA ASN A 215 7.45 -5.88 15.14
C ASN A 215 6.05 -5.77 14.51
N ARG A 216 4.99 -6.15 15.25
CA ARG A 216 3.61 -6.07 14.79
C ARG A 216 2.66 -5.46 15.82
N TRP A 217 1.63 -4.81 15.33
CA TRP A 217 0.49 -4.38 16.11
C TRP A 217 -0.67 -5.37 16.00
N LEU A 218 -1.40 -5.54 17.10
CA LEU A 218 -2.68 -6.24 17.09
C LEU A 218 -3.76 -5.30 16.56
N PHE A 219 -4.24 -5.56 15.35
CA PHE A 219 -5.34 -4.83 14.75
C PHE A 219 -6.62 -5.66 14.81
N LEU A 220 -7.71 -5.01 15.23
CA LEU A 220 -9.04 -5.60 15.32
C LEU A 220 -9.93 -4.83 14.36
N SER A 221 -10.33 -5.47 13.28
CA SER A 221 -11.18 -4.83 12.28
C SER A 221 -12.64 -5.18 12.56
N PHE A 222 -13.47 -4.15 12.65
CA PHE A 222 -14.91 -4.30 12.76
C PHE A 222 -15.50 -4.45 11.35
N THR A 223 -16.09 -5.60 11.05
CA THR A 223 -16.46 -5.97 9.67
C THR A 223 -17.96 -6.11 9.45
N GLY A 224 -18.79 -5.95 10.47
CA GLY A 224 -20.23 -6.01 10.33
C GLY A 224 -20.90 -6.48 11.59
N PHE A 225 -22.22 -6.56 11.57
CA PHE A 225 -23.00 -6.95 12.73
C PHE A 225 -24.41 -7.35 12.32
N LYS A 226 -25.06 -8.07 13.25
CA LYS A 226 -26.50 -8.30 13.29
C LYS A 226 -27.05 -7.58 14.50
N MET A 227 -28.08 -6.77 14.31
CA MET A 227 -28.64 -5.94 15.38
C MET A 227 -30.13 -5.69 15.17
N SER A 228 -30.88 -5.69 16.28
CA SER A 228 -32.29 -5.30 16.33
C SER A 228 -32.60 -4.11 17.28
N SER A 229 -31.60 -3.63 18.04
CA SER A 229 -31.72 -2.59 19.07
C SER A 229 -30.58 -1.57 18.96
N ALA A 230 -30.29 -0.80 20.02
CA ALA A 230 -29.08 0.00 20.17
C ALA A 230 -27.79 -0.86 20.08
N LEU A 231 -26.68 -0.26 19.63
CA LEU A 231 -25.36 -0.87 19.66
C LEU A 231 -24.51 -0.18 20.71
N LYS A 232 -24.12 -0.92 21.73
CA LYS A 232 -23.05 -0.54 22.64
C LYS A 232 -21.98 -1.61 22.65
N GLN A 233 -20.90 -1.38 21.91
CA GLN A 233 -19.78 -2.31 21.79
C GLN A 233 -18.52 -1.70 22.35
N LYS A 234 -17.82 -2.47 23.20
CA LYS A 234 -16.50 -2.11 23.72
C LYS A 234 -15.48 -3.20 23.49
N VAL A 235 -14.32 -2.81 23.01
CA VAL A 235 -13.10 -3.60 22.98
C VAL A 235 -12.29 -3.27 24.24
N THR A 236 -11.92 -4.29 24.99
CA THR A 236 -11.02 -4.19 26.14
C THR A 236 -9.77 -4.99 25.86
N ARG A 237 -8.62 -4.34 25.84
CA ARG A 237 -7.31 -4.95 25.62
C ARG A 237 -6.59 -5.12 26.95
N ASN A 238 -6.21 -6.34 27.28
CA ASN A 238 -5.34 -6.62 28.43
C ASN A 238 -3.93 -6.86 27.92
N PRO A 239 -2.91 -6.13 28.39
CA PRO A 239 -1.53 -6.30 27.93
C PRO A 239 -0.81 -7.49 28.60
N SER A 240 -1.32 -7.97 29.75
CA SER A 240 -0.71 -9.06 30.52
C SER A 240 -1.78 -9.91 31.21
N PRO A 241 -2.08 -11.14 30.74
CA PRO A 241 -1.65 -11.72 29.47
C PRO A 241 -2.25 -10.96 28.28
N LEU A 242 -1.51 -10.90 27.17
CA LEU A 242 -2.01 -10.22 25.98
C LEU A 242 -3.30 -10.89 25.50
N SER A 243 -4.39 -10.16 25.56
CA SER A 243 -5.73 -10.65 25.20
C SER A 243 -6.64 -9.48 24.89
N TYR A 244 -7.74 -9.75 24.22
CA TYR A 244 -8.79 -8.76 24.05
C TYR A 244 -10.17 -9.39 24.19
N PHE A 245 -11.10 -8.54 24.62
CA PHE A 245 -12.49 -8.89 24.88
C PHE A 245 -13.35 -7.89 24.13
N VAL A 246 -14.32 -8.40 23.37
CA VAL A 246 -15.35 -7.57 22.76
C VAL A 246 -16.66 -7.88 23.45
N THR A 247 -17.27 -6.87 24.04
CA THR A 247 -18.55 -7.01 24.73
C THR A 247 -19.58 -6.11 24.10
N SER A 248 -20.73 -6.68 23.75
CA SER A 248 -21.94 -5.90 23.46
C SER A 248 -22.73 -5.74 24.76
N ILE A 249 -23.14 -4.52 25.09
CA ILE A 249 -23.87 -4.15 26.30
C ILE A 249 -25.29 -3.75 25.88
N ASP A 250 -26.28 -4.03 26.74
CA ASP A 250 -27.72 -3.77 26.57
C ASP A 250 -28.58 -4.81 25.82
N VAL A 251 -29.88 -4.72 26.09
CA VAL A 251 -30.90 -5.81 26.15
C VAL A 251 -31.40 -6.33 24.78
N GLY A 252 -30.60 -6.21 23.72
CA GLY A 252 -30.95 -6.61 22.35
C GLY A 252 -30.14 -7.79 21.79
N PHE A 253 -30.60 -8.37 20.67
CA PHE A 253 -29.83 -9.36 19.91
C PHE A 253 -28.80 -8.63 19.04
N VAL A 254 -27.63 -8.37 19.61
CA VAL A 254 -26.49 -7.78 18.91
C VAL A 254 -25.35 -8.78 18.82
N SER A 255 -24.91 -9.09 17.62
CA SER A 255 -23.67 -9.83 17.39
C SER A 255 -22.81 -9.11 16.37
N CYS A 256 -21.51 -9.10 16.61
CA CYS A 256 -20.56 -8.35 15.77
C CYS A 256 -19.54 -9.29 15.14
N ASN A 257 -19.12 -8.94 13.93
CA ASN A 257 -18.04 -9.60 13.22
C ASN A 257 -16.76 -8.80 13.41
N HIS A 258 -15.74 -9.49 13.91
CA HIS A 258 -14.40 -8.93 14.07
C HIS A 258 -13.37 -9.83 13.41
N GLN A 259 -12.40 -9.20 12.76
CA GLN A 259 -11.24 -9.87 12.20
C GLN A 259 -10.01 -9.52 13.04
N ILE A 260 -9.34 -10.53 13.59
CA ILE A 260 -8.03 -10.33 14.23
C ILE A 260 -6.99 -10.31 13.14
N SER A 261 -6.06 -9.36 13.19
CA SER A 261 -4.89 -9.35 12.32
C SER A 261 -3.66 -8.81 13.05
N TRP A 262 -2.49 -9.40 12.77
CA TRP A 262 -1.22 -8.83 13.18
C TRP A 262 -0.62 -8.02 12.03
N LEU A 263 -0.59 -6.71 12.18
CA LEU A 263 -0.07 -5.81 11.16
C LEU A 263 1.40 -5.48 11.44
N ALA A 264 2.28 -5.76 10.48
CA ALA A 264 3.68 -5.37 10.56
C ALA A 264 3.84 -3.85 10.42
N TYR A 265 4.66 -3.27 11.30
CA TYR A 265 5.13 -1.89 11.19
C TYR A 265 6.62 -1.80 10.83
N GLN A 266 7.30 -2.96 10.72
CA GLN A 266 8.62 -3.10 10.12
C GLN A 266 8.61 -4.33 9.21
N PHE A 267 9.31 -4.22 8.08
CA PHE A 267 9.38 -5.27 7.07
C PHE A 267 10.83 -5.65 6.82
N THR A 268 11.06 -6.94 6.66
CA THR A 268 12.34 -7.52 6.27
C THR A 268 12.46 -7.73 4.76
N THR A 269 11.33 -7.80 4.04
CA THR A 269 11.31 -8.00 2.59
C THR A 269 11.85 -6.78 1.86
N PHE A 270 13.04 -6.89 1.27
CA PHE A 270 13.59 -5.85 0.41
C PHE A 270 13.67 -6.32 -1.04
N TYR A 271 12.94 -5.68 -1.94
CA TYR A 271 12.94 -5.98 -3.37
C TYR A 271 14.19 -5.44 -4.05
N LYS A 272 14.81 -6.28 -4.86
CA LYS A 272 16.06 -6.05 -5.59
C LYS A 272 15.81 -6.00 -7.09
N PRO A 273 16.63 -5.24 -7.82
CA PRO A 273 16.56 -5.18 -9.27
C PRO A 273 17.03 -6.48 -9.91
N PHE A 274 16.75 -6.62 -11.19
CA PHE A 274 17.42 -7.56 -12.07
C PHE A 274 18.91 -7.23 -12.19
N GLU A 275 19.77 -8.24 -12.07
CA GLU A 275 21.22 -8.10 -12.23
C GLU A 275 21.69 -8.73 -13.53
N CYS A 276 22.55 -8.02 -14.26
CA CYS A 276 23.11 -8.45 -15.53
C CYS A 276 24.13 -9.57 -15.31
N GLN A 277 23.79 -10.77 -15.77
CA GLN A 277 24.63 -11.96 -15.69
C GLN A 277 25.64 -12.02 -16.84
N SER A 278 25.20 -11.67 -18.04
CA SER A 278 26.06 -11.71 -19.23
C SER A 278 25.65 -10.70 -20.28
N VAL A 279 26.65 -10.16 -20.96
CA VAL A 279 26.51 -9.30 -22.14
C VAL A 279 27.26 -9.96 -23.29
N ARG A 280 26.56 -10.26 -24.40
CA ARG A 280 27.20 -10.62 -25.68
C ARG A 280 26.95 -9.51 -26.68
N LEU A 281 28.01 -9.09 -27.36
CA LEU A 281 27.95 -8.07 -28.40
C LEU A 281 28.08 -8.72 -29.78
N SER A 282 27.36 -8.19 -30.76
CA SER A 282 27.55 -8.48 -32.18
C SER A 282 27.67 -7.18 -32.93
N GLN A 283 28.67 -7.09 -33.81
CA GLN A 283 28.88 -5.98 -34.73
C GLN A 283 28.70 -6.53 -36.14
N SER A 284 27.86 -5.90 -36.95
CA SER A 284 27.49 -6.44 -38.26
C SER A 284 27.10 -5.35 -39.24
N ASN A 285 27.21 -5.67 -40.52
CA ASN A 285 26.55 -4.95 -41.61
C ASN A 285 25.18 -5.59 -41.81
N ASP A 286 24.13 -4.80 -41.61
CA ASP A 286 22.74 -5.23 -41.78
C ASP A 286 22.18 -4.48 -42.98
N ASP A 287 21.90 -5.21 -44.07
CA ASP A 287 21.38 -4.64 -45.31
C ASP A 287 20.03 -3.90 -45.11
N GLN A 288 19.34 -4.17 -43.99
CA GLN A 288 18.09 -3.53 -43.59
C GLN A 288 18.30 -2.42 -42.54
N ALA A 289 19.53 -2.01 -42.22
CA ALA A 289 19.79 -0.97 -41.23
C ALA A 289 19.18 0.39 -41.60
N SER A 290 18.96 0.65 -42.89
CA SER A 290 18.32 1.86 -43.38
C SER A 290 16.82 1.93 -43.05
N THR A 291 16.15 0.78 -42.89
CA THR A 291 14.70 0.68 -42.68
C THR A 291 14.30 0.55 -41.21
N LYS A 292 15.26 0.29 -40.32
CA LYS A 292 15.06 0.17 -38.87
C LYS A 292 15.24 1.51 -38.14
N PRO A 293 14.57 1.71 -36.98
CA PRO A 293 14.82 2.86 -36.12
C PRO A 293 16.25 2.84 -35.57
N SER A 294 16.74 4.00 -35.12
CA SER A 294 18.11 4.14 -34.58
C SER A 294 18.38 3.21 -33.40
N ILE A 295 17.38 3.02 -32.52
CA ILE A 295 17.43 2.08 -31.40
C ILE A 295 16.13 1.28 -31.36
N GLN A 296 16.24 -0.03 -31.17
CA GLN A 296 15.12 -0.93 -30.97
C GLN A 296 15.47 -1.96 -29.90
N ILE A 297 14.51 -2.34 -29.07
CA ILE A 297 14.68 -3.41 -28.08
C ILE A 297 13.66 -4.51 -28.29
N TYR A 298 14.11 -5.75 -28.17
CA TYR A 298 13.28 -6.93 -28.07
C TYR A 298 13.42 -7.56 -26.67
N ILE A 299 12.28 -7.87 -26.06
CA ILE A 299 12.18 -8.51 -24.73
C ILE A 299 11.57 -9.89 -24.93
N SER A 300 12.39 -10.93 -24.76
CA SER A 300 12.03 -12.31 -25.13
C SER A 300 10.85 -12.83 -24.32
N GLU A 301 10.85 -12.59 -23.01
CA GLU A 301 9.84 -13.13 -22.09
C GLU A 301 8.47 -12.46 -22.24
N LEU A 302 8.44 -11.28 -22.86
CA LEU A 302 7.20 -10.57 -23.17
C LEU A 302 6.80 -10.73 -24.65
N ASN A 303 7.63 -11.40 -25.47
CA ASN A 303 7.50 -11.44 -26.93
C ASN A 303 7.21 -10.06 -27.52
N LEU A 304 8.02 -9.07 -27.14
CA LEU A 304 7.73 -7.66 -27.36
C LEU A 304 8.90 -6.93 -28.00
N THR A 305 8.63 -6.21 -29.08
CA THR A 305 9.58 -5.30 -29.73
C THR A 305 9.13 -3.86 -29.54
N LEU A 306 10.05 -2.98 -29.12
CA LEU A 306 9.80 -1.56 -28.86
C LEU A 306 10.84 -0.67 -29.53
N ASP A 307 10.38 0.47 -30.02
CA ASP A 307 11.17 1.58 -30.55
C ASP A 307 10.72 2.94 -29.99
N GLN A 308 9.78 2.93 -29.04
CA GLN A 308 9.24 4.09 -28.34
C GLN A 308 9.19 3.86 -26.82
N PRO A 309 9.12 4.93 -26.00
CA PRO A 309 9.01 4.80 -24.56
C PRO A 309 7.77 4.01 -24.11
N GLN A 310 7.94 3.12 -23.13
CA GLN A 310 6.82 2.36 -22.56
C GLN A 310 7.13 1.82 -21.17
N ASN A 311 6.09 1.67 -20.35
CA ASN A 311 6.16 0.93 -19.09
C ASN A 311 5.67 -0.51 -19.28
N LYS A 312 6.36 -1.47 -18.65
CA LYS A 312 6.00 -2.90 -18.68
C LYS A 312 6.09 -3.53 -17.30
N LEU A 313 5.01 -4.23 -16.94
CA LEU A 313 4.97 -5.08 -15.75
C LEU A 313 5.60 -6.43 -16.07
N ILE A 314 6.55 -6.86 -15.24
CA ILE A 314 7.19 -8.16 -15.26
C ILE A 314 6.57 -9.00 -14.15
N PHE A 315 6.02 -10.15 -14.54
CA PHE A 315 5.32 -11.04 -13.63
C PHE A 315 6.28 -11.89 -12.78
N PRO A 316 5.87 -12.34 -11.57
CA PRO A 316 6.71 -13.09 -10.63
C PRO A 316 7.39 -14.33 -11.19
N GLN A 317 6.78 -15.03 -12.15
CA GLN A 317 7.36 -16.22 -12.78
C GLN A 317 8.57 -15.92 -13.67
N ILE A 318 8.76 -14.67 -14.09
CA ILE A 318 9.89 -14.26 -14.92
C ILE A 318 11.08 -13.94 -13.99
N THR A 319 11.96 -14.92 -13.82
CA THR A 319 13.20 -14.79 -13.02
C THR A 319 14.43 -14.48 -13.86
N GLN A 320 14.33 -14.60 -15.18
CA GLN A 320 15.34 -14.23 -16.15
C GLN A 320 14.72 -13.31 -17.21
N LEU A 321 15.46 -12.29 -17.62
CA LEU A 321 15.05 -11.34 -18.66
C LEU A 321 16.12 -11.30 -19.76
N ASN A 322 15.77 -11.75 -20.96
CA ASN A 322 16.66 -11.76 -22.12
C ASN A 322 16.30 -10.59 -23.05
N LEU A 323 17.19 -9.60 -23.10
CA LEU A 323 17.03 -8.39 -23.90
C LEU A 323 17.94 -8.45 -25.13
N GLN A 324 17.39 -8.10 -26.29
CA GLN A 324 18.17 -7.85 -27.49
C GLN A 324 18.00 -6.38 -27.88
N VAL A 325 19.06 -5.60 -27.78
CA VAL A 325 19.04 -4.17 -28.11
C VAL A 325 19.82 -3.94 -29.40
N TYR A 326 19.11 -3.53 -30.43
CA TYR A 326 19.66 -3.10 -31.70
C TYR A 326 19.99 -1.60 -31.63
N VAL A 327 21.21 -1.23 -32.02
CA VAL A 327 21.65 0.17 -32.09
C VAL A 327 22.33 0.38 -33.43
N LYS A 328 21.76 1.29 -34.24
CA LYS A 328 22.34 1.72 -35.50
C LYS A 328 23.59 2.55 -35.26
N CYS A 329 24.67 2.21 -35.93
CA CYS A 329 25.89 2.99 -35.87
C CYS A 329 25.76 4.27 -36.70
N GLN A 330 26.16 5.38 -36.10
CA GLN A 330 26.20 6.70 -36.74
C GLN A 330 27.65 7.10 -36.99
N VAL A 331 27.92 7.70 -38.15
CA VAL A 331 29.27 8.14 -38.54
C VAL A 331 29.78 9.16 -37.52
N GLN A 332 31.05 9.00 -37.10
CA GLN A 332 31.71 9.86 -36.10
C GLN A 332 31.07 9.86 -34.69
N LYS A 333 30.29 8.83 -34.37
CA LYS A 333 29.76 8.62 -33.03
C LYS A 333 30.40 7.41 -32.35
N LYS A 334 30.34 7.39 -31.03
CA LYS A 334 30.64 6.24 -30.17
C LYS A 334 29.42 5.89 -29.34
N ILE A 335 29.29 4.63 -28.98
CA ILE A 335 28.21 4.11 -28.15
C ILE A 335 28.78 3.78 -26.78
N LEU A 336 28.33 4.49 -25.75
CA LEU A 336 28.53 4.14 -24.35
C LEU A 336 27.40 3.24 -23.91
N SER A 337 27.73 2.10 -23.29
CA SER A 337 26.73 1.20 -22.71
C SER A 337 27.08 0.87 -21.27
N GLN A 338 26.07 0.88 -20.40
CA GLN A 338 26.16 0.59 -18.98
C GLN A 338 25.09 -0.42 -18.57
N PHE A 339 25.49 -1.44 -17.81
CA PHE A 339 24.61 -2.51 -17.35
C PHE A 339 24.77 -2.71 -15.85
N LEU A 340 23.67 -2.81 -15.10
CA LEU A 340 23.73 -3.11 -13.67
C LEU A 340 24.21 -4.55 -13.48
N ARG A 341 25.45 -4.73 -13.02
CA ARG A 341 26.05 -6.05 -12.74
C ARG A 341 25.64 -6.57 -11.36
N CYS A 342 25.68 -5.69 -10.37
CA CYS A 342 25.47 -6.06 -8.98
C CYS A 342 24.96 -4.86 -8.19
N TYR A 343 23.82 -5.02 -7.54
CA TYR A 343 23.13 -3.96 -6.80
C TYR A 343 23.81 -3.67 -5.45
N GLU A 344 24.22 -4.71 -4.72
CA GLU A 344 24.77 -4.61 -3.36
C GLU A 344 26.30 -4.67 -3.28
N CYS A 345 26.99 -4.75 -4.41
CA CYS A 345 28.45 -4.81 -4.41
C CYS A 345 29.06 -3.44 -4.10
N ASN A 346 30.08 -3.40 -3.22
CA ASN A 346 30.79 -2.17 -2.88
C ASN A 346 31.58 -1.57 -4.07
N THR A 347 32.02 -2.42 -4.99
CA THR A 347 32.76 -2.05 -6.21
C THR A 347 32.16 -2.74 -7.43
N ASN A 348 32.38 -2.20 -8.63
CA ASN A 348 31.96 -2.82 -9.90
C ASN A 348 30.45 -3.06 -10.03
N LYS A 349 29.62 -2.13 -9.52
CA LYS A 349 28.16 -2.18 -9.65
C LYS A 349 27.67 -2.22 -11.10
N GLN A 350 28.46 -1.66 -12.01
CA GLN A 350 28.12 -1.57 -13.43
C GLN A 350 29.21 -2.15 -14.31
N HIS A 351 28.80 -2.82 -15.39
CA HIS A 351 29.65 -3.06 -16.56
C HIS A 351 29.54 -1.87 -17.51
N LYS A 352 30.67 -1.30 -17.93
CA LYS A 352 30.71 -0.21 -18.91
C LYS A 352 31.49 -0.65 -20.14
N LEU A 353 30.93 -0.43 -21.32
CA LEU A 353 31.55 -0.78 -22.61
C LEU A 353 31.44 0.39 -23.58
N TRP A 354 32.49 0.58 -24.37
CA TRP A 354 32.56 1.56 -25.46
C TRP A 354 32.64 0.82 -26.79
N ASN A 355 31.78 1.20 -27.74
CA ASN A 355 31.85 0.74 -29.12
C ASN A 355 31.99 1.95 -30.04
N TYR A 356 32.97 1.91 -30.95
CA TYR A 356 33.20 3.00 -31.90
C TYR A 356 32.52 2.66 -33.22
N CYS A 357 31.69 3.57 -33.73
CA CYS A 357 31.00 3.39 -35.00
C CYS A 357 31.89 3.88 -36.13
N ASN A 358 32.65 2.95 -36.70
CA ASN A 358 33.45 3.18 -37.90
C ASN A 358 32.61 2.82 -39.14
N GLN A 359 32.97 3.33 -40.31
CA GLN A 359 32.25 3.10 -41.59
C GLN A 359 32.16 1.62 -42.04
N GLN A 360 32.71 0.68 -41.26
CA GLN A 360 32.70 -0.75 -41.53
C GLN A 360 31.64 -1.52 -40.72
N ILE A 361 30.96 -0.85 -39.79
CA ILE A 361 29.95 -1.44 -38.91
C ILE A 361 28.73 -0.52 -38.92
N ASP A 362 27.62 -1.03 -39.46
CA ASP A 362 26.37 -0.27 -39.52
C ASP A 362 25.49 -0.51 -38.29
N VAL A 363 25.75 -1.56 -37.51
CA VAL A 363 24.92 -1.97 -36.36
C VAL A 363 25.76 -2.58 -35.23
N VAL A 364 25.42 -2.23 -33.99
CA VAL A 364 25.80 -2.96 -32.78
C VAL A 364 24.55 -3.56 -32.14
N THR A 365 24.54 -4.88 -31.93
CA THR A 365 23.47 -5.58 -31.21
C THR A 365 23.96 -6.12 -29.87
N TYR A 366 23.26 -5.77 -28.81
CA TYR A 366 23.51 -6.23 -27.45
C TYR A 366 22.55 -7.37 -27.10
N PHE A 367 23.08 -8.53 -26.70
CA PHE A 367 22.31 -9.65 -26.17
C PHE A 367 22.59 -9.75 -24.68
N LEU A 368 21.63 -9.31 -23.87
CA LEU A 368 21.76 -9.16 -22.43
C LEU A 368 20.94 -10.24 -21.74
N LYS A 369 21.53 -10.84 -20.70
CA LYS A 369 20.81 -11.73 -19.79
C LYS A 369 20.82 -11.13 -18.40
N TYR A 370 19.63 -10.86 -17.89
CA TYR A 370 19.43 -10.40 -16.52
C TYR A 370 18.76 -11.49 -15.70
N GLN A 371 19.05 -11.55 -14.40
CA GLN A 371 18.47 -12.54 -13.49
C GLN A 371 18.09 -11.90 -12.15
N THR A 372 17.07 -12.47 -11.51
CA THR A 372 16.63 -12.16 -10.14
C THR A 372 16.31 -13.46 -9.42
N THR A 373 16.57 -13.51 -8.11
CA THR A 373 16.13 -14.63 -7.26
C THR A 373 14.73 -14.40 -6.69
N GLN A 374 14.24 -13.17 -6.70
CA GLN A 374 12.94 -12.81 -6.15
C GLN A 374 11.81 -12.96 -7.18
N GLN A 375 10.80 -13.74 -6.80
CA GLN A 375 9.54 -13.93 -7.54
C GLN A 375 8.52 -12.88 -7.11
N VAL A 376 8.68 -11.67 -7.63
CA VAL A 376 7.87 -10.49 -7.29
C VAL A 376 7.58 -9.71 -8.57
N PHE A 377 6.46 -9.00 -8.58
CA PHE A 377 6.16 -8.06 -9.66
C PHE A 377 7.21 -6.95 -9.69
N LYS A 378 7.66 -6.61 -10.90
CA LYS A 378 8.61 -5.53 -11.16
C LYS A 378 8.08 -4.69 -12.31
N GLU A 379 8.30 -3.39 -12.28
CA GLU A 379 7.96 -2.53 -13.41
C GLU A 379 9.24 -2.06 -14.10
N LEU A 380 9.26 -2.15 -15.43
CA LEU A 380 10.29 -1.58 -16.27
C LEU A 380 9.74 -0.32 -16.93
N SER A 381 10.37 0.82 -16.67
CA SER A 381 10.19 2.05 -17.46
C SER A 381 11.29 2.10 -18.51
N ILE A 382 10.89 1.93 -19.77
CA ILE A 382 11.80 1.87 -20.92
C ILE A 382 11.67 3.20 -21.63
N ASN A 383 12.74 3.99 -21.64
CA ASN A 383 12.80 5.28 -22.31
C ASN A 383 13.71 5.15 -23.53
N ILE A 384 13.16 5.33 -24.73
CA ILE A 384 13.87 5.20 -26.01
C ILE A 384 13.81 6.54 -26.74
N THR A 385 14.95 7.00 -27.23
CA THR A 385 15.10 8.14 -28.14
C THR A 385 15.96 7.71 -29.34
N SER A 386 16.21 8.63 -30.29
CA SER A 386 17.13 8.38 -31.41
C SER A 386 18.55 8.03 -30.96
N ASP A 387 18.97 8.54 -29.81
CA ASP A 387 20.37 8.53 -29.36
C ASP A 387 20.55 7.86 -27.99
N SER A 388 19.47 7.41 -27.36
CA SER A 388 19.57 6.71 -26.07
C SER A 388 18.49 5.68 -25.85
N ILE A 389 18.83 4.65 -25.07
CA ILE A 389 17.86 3.81 -24.39
C ILE A 389 18.25 3.69 -22.92
N THR A 390 17.29 3.93 -22.04
CA THR A 390 17.43 3.70 -20.60
C THR A 390 16.30 2.79 -20.13
N ILE A 391 16.64 1.73 -19.40
CA ILE A 391 15.66 0.90 -18.71
C ILE A 391 15.85 1.10 -17.21
N ILE A 392 14.82 1.67 -16.61
CA ILE A 392 14.69 1.86 -15.17
C ILE A 392 13.76 0.79 -14.64
N GLN A 393 14.17 0.11 -13.57
CA GLN A 393 13.31 -0.78 -12.82
C GLN A 393 12.78 -0.07 -11.58
N VAL A 394 11.47 -0.08 -11.38
CA VAL A 394 10.80 0.44 -10.18
C VAL A 394 10.65 -0.69 -9.15
N LEU A 395 11.10 -0.42 -7.92
CA LEU A 395 11.07 -1.34 -6.79
C LEU A 395 10.19 -0.76 -5.67
N TYR A 396 9.15 -1.48 -5.29
CA TYR A 396 8.14 -1.05 -4.32
C TYR A 396 8.55 -1.39 -2.88
N ASN A 397 9.67 -0.83 -2.40
CA ASN A 397 10.15 -0.98 -1.02
C ASN A 397 9.45 0.02 -0.08
N GLN A 398 10.00 0.26 1.13
CA GLN A 398 9.47 1.27 2.06
C GLN A 398 9.25 2.61 1.35
N ALA A 399 10.30 3.06 0.66
CA ALA A 399 10.19 4.06 -0.39
C ALA A 399 10.30 3.37 -1.74
N GLU A 400 9.72 4.00 -2.76
CA GLU A 400 9.92 3.55 -4.14
C GLU A 400 11.36 3.84 -4.55
N ILE A 401 12.04 2.80 -5.03
CA ILE A 401 13.41 2.90 -5.50
C ILE A 401 13.40 2.68 -7.01
N GLN A 402 13.93 3.66 -7.74
CA GLN A 402 14.16 3.55 -9.18
C GLN A 402 15.62 3.18 -9.43
N GLN A 403 15.83 2.09 -10.17
CA GLN A 403 17.17 1.58 -10.45
C GLN A 403 17.38 1.46 -11.96
N VAL A 404 18.35 2.18 -12.51
CA VAL A 404 18.79 1.98 -13.90
C VAL A 404 19.45 0.62 -14.02
N ILE A 405 18.89 -0.28 -14.83
CA ILE A 405 19.45 -1.60 -15.11
C ILE A 405 20.21 -1.65 -16.44
N LEU A 406 19.83 -0.78 -17.38
CA LEU A 406 20.46 -0.59 -18.69
C LEU A 406 20.47 0.89 -19.05
N GLU A 407 21.60 1.36 -19.56
CA GLU A 407 21.71 2.65 -20.25
C GLU A 407 22.62 2.48 -21.48
N ILE A 408 22.17 2.92 -22.65
CA ILE A 408 22.98 3.00 -23.85
C ILE A 408 22.82 4.40 -24.43
N LEU A 409 23.93 5.06 -24.74
CA LEU A 409 24.01 6.43 -25.25
C LEU A 409 24.88 6.48 -26.50
N ILE A 410 24.36 7.07 -27.58
CA ILE A 410 25.12 7.44 -28.78
C ILE A 410 25.65 8.86 -28.55
N GLN A 411 26.96 9.02 -28.60
CA GLN A 411 27.66 10.27 -28.27
C GLN A 411 28.64 10.64 -29.37
N ASP A 412 28.96 11.92 -29.49
CA ASP A 412 30.09 12.36 -30.31
C ASP A 412 31.41 11.78 -29.80
N MET A 413 32.32 11.48 -30.73
CA MET A 413 33.61 10.84 -30.43
C MET A 413 34.48 11.63 -29.46
#